data_AF-A0A8T8E7I4-F1
#
_entry.id   AF-A0A8T8E7I4-F1
#
_cell.length_a   1.000
_cell.length_b   1.000
_cell.length_c   1.000
_cell.angle_alpha   90.00
_cell.angle_beta   90.00
_cell.angle_gamma   90.00
#
_symmetry.space_group_name_H-M   'P 1'
#
loop_
_entity.id
_entity.type
_entity.pdbx_description
1 polymer ?
#
loop_
_entity_poly.entity_id
_entity_poly.type
_entity_poly.pdbx_seq_one_letter_code
_entity_poly.pdbx_strand_id
1 'polypeptide(L)'
;MPDDNRFAGLSDAVEDDPDEESDAESAAAESSSEESHSPTAEDDASVSDSETGGDSSGSESDSSAETAESDADGDTADNANTDDPTAFPFDATEKKTVYVRPETLADLDDARALIDAQLRTDHDVRDLTGREFYDAVFRLAAADTEGVIDEILEAREE
;
A
#
# COMPACT_ATOMS: atom_id res chain seq x y z
N MET A 1 -21.33 35.85 -22.21
CA MET A 1 -20.47 34.96 -21.43
C MET A 1 -21.32 34.54 -20.22
N PRO A 2 -21.47 33.25 -19.92
CA PRO A 2 -22.18 32.83 -18.72
C PRO A 2 -21.28 33.08 -17.49
N ASP A 3 -21.75 33.91 -16.56
CA ASP A 3 -21.05 34.31 -15.32
C ASP A 3 -21.53 33.51 -14.10
N ASP A 4 -21.90 32.24 -14.28
CA ASP A 4 -22.34 31.38 -13.18
C ASP A 4 -21.25 30.39 -12.80
N ASN A 5 -20.28 30.89 -12.03
CA ASN A 5 -19.31 30.07 -11.33
C ASN A 5 -20.03 29.26 -10.24
N ARG A 6 -20.42 28.03 -10.58
CA ARG A 6 -21.01 27.04 -9.65
C ARG A 6 -20.15 26.68 -8.43
N PHE A 7 -18.88 27.09 -8.42
CA PHE A 7 -17.96 26.86 -7.31
C PHE A 7 -17.96 27.99 -6.26
N ALA A 8 -18.62 29.12 -6.52
CA ALA A 8 -18.64 30.26 -5.59
C ALA A 8 -19.47 30.04 -4.31
N GLY A 9 -20.16 28.91 -4.18
CA GLY A 9 -20.98 28.57 -3.00
C GLY A 9 -20.45 27.40 -2.17
N LEU A 10 -19.31 26.80 -2.51
CA LEU A 10 -18.77 25.62 -1.82
C LEU A 10 -17.74 25.95 -0.73
N SER A 11 -17.27 27.20 -0.63
CA SER A 11 -16.33 27.63 0.42
C SER A 11 -17.00 28.07 1.72
N ASP A 12 -18.32 28.22 1.76
CA ASP A 12 -19.06 28.74 2.92
C ASP A 12 -19.60 27.62 3.86
N ALA A 13 -19.45 26.35 3.46
CA ALA A 13 -20.01 25.21 4.19
C ALA A 13 -19.00 24.43 5.05
N VAL A 14 -17.76 24.93 5.21
CA VAL A 14 -16.67 24.22 5.93
C VAL A 14 -16.09 24.99 7.11
N GLU A 15 -16.72 26.10 7.53
CA GLU A 15 -16.30 26.89 8.69
C GLU A 15 -17.47 27.11 9.65
N ASP A 16 -17.85 26.09 10.42
CA ASP A 16 -18.36 26.27 11.80
C ASP A 16 -18.49 24.91 12.51
N ASP A 17 -17.52 24.55 13.35
CA ASP A 17 -17.76 23.69 14.52
C ASP A 17 -16.62 23.89 15.55
N PRO A 18 -16.79 24.79 16.54
CA PRO A 18 -15.96 24.82 17.73
C PRO A 18 -16.69 24.10 18.88
N ASP A 19 -16.42 22.79 19.06
CA ASP A 19 -16.77 22.09 20.29
C ASP A 19 -15.54 21.92 21.19
N GLU A 20 -15.68 22.52 22.35
CA GLU A 20 -14.74 22.76 23.42
C GLU A 20 -14.73 21.56 24.42
N GLU A 21 -13.57 21.35 25.04
CA GLU A 21 -13.37 20.81 26.40
C GLU A 21 -13.47 19.28 26.65
N SER A 22 -12.30 18.61 26.73
CA SER A 22 -12.13 17.47 27.64
C SER A 22 -10.82 17.60 28.45
N ASP A 23 -11.04 18.07 29.67
CA ASP A 23 -10.26 17.97 30.90
C ASP A 23 -9.50 16.64 31.08
N ALA A 24 -8.20 16.70 31.38
CA ALA A 24 -7.50 15.76 32.27
C ALA A 24 -6.11 16.27 32.67
N GLU A 25 -6.06 16.94 33.81
CA GLU A 25 -4.86 17.30 34.55
C GLU A 25 -4.14 16.08 35.17
N SER A 26 -2.80 16.14 35.11
CA SER A 26 -1.84 15.79 36.18
C SER A 26 -1.55 14.32 36.54
N ALA A 27 -0.28 13.91 36.33
CA ALA A 27 0.57 13.34 37.39
C ALA A 27 2.05 13.34 36.98
N ALA A 28 2.84 14.13 37.72
CA ALA A 28 4.30 14.05 37.78
C ALA A 28 4.76 12.89 38.68
N ALA A 29 5.86 12.23 38.35
CA ALA A 29 6.71 11.55 39.31
C ALA A 29 8.15 11.42 38.78
N GLU A 30 9.06 12.16 39.40
CA GLU A 30 10.51 12.02 39.29
C GLU A 30 11.06 11.03 40.33
N SER A 31 12.12 10.29 39.97
CA SER A 31 13.15 9.69 40.84
C SER A 31 14.18 9.04 39.91
N SER A 32 15.41 9.52 39.69
CA SER A 32 16.51 9.93 40.58
C SER A 32 16.96 8.86 41.55
N SER A 33 18.10 8.20 41.25
CA SER A 33 19.21 7.92 42.17
C SER A 33 20.36 7.19 41.44
N GLU A 34 21.43 7.95 41.21
CA GLU A 34 22.88 7.68 41.36
C GLU A 34 23.28 6.40 42.17
N GLU A 35 24.45 5.75 42.07
CA GLU A 35 25.75 5.99 41.42
C GLU A 35 26.72 4.78 41.65
N SER A 36 27.90 4.84 40.99
CA SER A 36 29.25 4.49 41.53
C SER A 36 29.79 3.03 41.42
N HIS A 37 31.04 2.68 41.01
CA HIS A 37 32.36 3.34 40.76
C HIS A 37 33.20 2.51 39.72
N SER A 38 33.87 3.07 38.66
CA SER A 38 35.26 3.62 38.51
C SER A 38 36.44 2.59 38.38
N PRO A 39 37.68 2.90 37.87
CA PRO A 39 38.13 3.45 36.56
C PRO A 39 39.41 2.75 35.94
N THR A 40 39.75 3.01 34.66
CA THR A 40 41.15 3.02 34.12
C THR A 40 41.19 3.76 32.75
N ALA A 41 41.67 5.01 32.69
CA ALA A 41 42.97 5.50 32.18
C ALA A 41 43.22 5.25 30.67
N GLU A 42 42.91 6.22 29.80
CA GLU A 42 43.80 7.24 29.18
C GLU A 42 44.38 6.81 27.80
N ASP A 43 43.94 7.48 26.72
CA ASP A 43 44.71 7.77 25.48
C ASP A 43 43.86 8.76 24.65
N ASP A 44 44.08 10.07 24.76
CA ASP A 44 44.98 10.94 23.99
C ASP A 44 44.45 11.35 22.59
N ALA A 45 44.70 12.62 22.27
CA ALA A 45 43.87 13.48 21.45
C ALA A 45 43.99 13.31 19.93
N SER A 46 42.90 13.58 19.20
CA SER A 46 42.99 14.30 17.93
C SER A 46 41.70 15.06 17.60
N VAL A 47 41.82 16.38 17.61
CA VAL A 47 40.86 17.35 17.11
C VAL A 47 40.81 17.29 15.58
N SER A 48 39.62 17.11 15.01
CA SER A 48 39.35 17.45 13.61
C SER A 48 37.99 18.13 13.51
N ASP A 49 38.07 19.44 13.31
CA ASP A 49 36.99 20.38 13.07
C ASP A 49 36.57 20.26 11.59
N SER A 50 35.30 19.90 11.35
CA SER A 50 34.69 20.08 10.03
C SER A 50 33.19 20.28 10.17
N GLU A 51 32.84 21.55 10.33
CA GLU A 51 31.53 22.11 10.06
C GLU A 51 31.16 21.82 8.59
N THR A 52 30.12 21.03 8.37
CA THR A 52 29.35 21.07 7.11
C THR A 52 27.89 20.87 7.45
N GLY A 53 27.17 22.00 7.48
CA GLY A 53 25.72 22.01 7.49
C GLY A 53 25.18 21.32 6.24
N GLY A 54 24.40 20.27 6.46
CA GLY A 54 23.59 19.61 5.46
C GLY A 54 22.15 19.61 5.95
N ASP A 55 21.45 20.71 5.69
CA ASP A 55 19.99 20.74 5.71
C ASP A 55 19.51 19.78 4.61
N SER A 56 18.89 18.68 5.00
CA SER A 56 18.16 17.80 4.09
C SER A 56 16.84 17.46 4.75
N SER A 57 15.95 18.44 4.64
CA SER A 57 14.52 18.22 4.61
C SER A 57 14.20 17.25 3.46
N GLY A 58 14.08 15.98 3.81
CA GLY A 58 13.57 14.90 2.97
C GLY A 58 12.29 14.37 3.59
N SER A 59 11.25 15.21 3.58
CA SER A 59 9.89 14.76 3.87
C SER A 59 9.42 13.95 2.68
N GLU A 60 9.64 12.63 2.72
CA GLU A 60 9.03 11.67 1.82
C GLU A 60 7.50 11.78 2.03
N SER A 61 6.85 12.59 1.18
CA SER A 61 5.41 12.54 1.03
C SER A 61 5.10 11.16 0.48
N ASP A 62 4.49 10.34 1.32
CA ASP A 62 3.69 9.18 0.97
C ASP A 62 2.63 9.66 -0.05
N SER A 63 3.03 9.62 -1.32
CA SER A 63 2.12 9.86 -2.43
C SER A 63 1.33 8.57 -2.57
N SER A 64 0.28 8.45 -1.75
CA SER A 64 -0.77 7.46 -1.90
C SER A 64 -1.05 7.30 -3.38
N ALA A 65 -0.83 6.08 -3.86
CA ALA A 65 -1.20 5.70 -5.20
C ALA A 65 -2.68 6.01 -5.35
N GLU A 66 -2.99 7.03 -6.15
CA GLU A 66 -4.31 7.24 -6.71
C GLU A 66 -4.62 5.95 -7.46
N THR A 67 -5.36 5.05 -6.79
CA THR A 67 -6.10 3.99 -7.44
C THR A 67 -6.86 4.70 -8.54
N ALA A 68 -6.44 4.47 -9.79
CA ALA A 68 -7.19 4.94 -10.93
C ALA A 68 -8.56 4.26 -10.81
N GLU A 69 -9.52 5.00 -10.24
CA GLU A 69 -10.94 4.80 -10.40
C GLU A 69 -11.12 4.73 -11.91
N SER A 70 -11.05 3.50 -12.43
CA SER A 70 -11.43 3.23 -13.79
C SER A 70 -12.91 3.49 -13.78
N ASP A 71 -13.29 4.70 -14.20
CA ASP A 71 -14.60 5.01 -14.72
C ASP A 71 -14.96 3.84 -15.66
N ALA A 72 -15.68 2.89 -15.10
CA ALA A 72 -16.46 1.93 -15.83
C ALA A 72 -17.64 2.73 -16.39
N ASP A 73 -17.32 3.63 -17.32
CA ASP A 73 -18.28 4.21 -18.23
C ASP A 73 -18.77 3.03 -19.07
N GLY A 74 -19.90 2.49 -18.62
CA GLY A 74 -20.62 1.41 -19.25
C GLY A 74 -21.14 1.87 -20.60
N ASP A 75 -20.27 1.90 -21.60
CA ASP A 75 -20.63 1.78 -23.00
C ASP A 75 -19.94 0.54 -23.59
N THR A 76 -20.25 -0.62 -23.00
CA THR A 76 -20.10 -1.90 -23.71
C THR A 76 -21.30 -2.06 -24.63
N ALA A 77 -21.36 -1.21 -25.66
CA ALA A 77 -22.23 -1.37 -26.80
C ALA A 77 -21.52 -1.06 -28.12
N ASP A 78 -20.19 -1.11 -28.19
CA ASP A 78 -19.51 -1.36 -29.46
C ASP A 78 -19.32 -2.87 -29.61
N ASN A 79 -20.35 -3.48 -30.20
CA ASN A 79 -20.27 -4.82 -30.77
C ASN A 79 -19.07 -4.83 -31.71
N ALA A 80 -17.93 -5.34 -31.21
CA ALA A 80 -16.72 -5.55 -31.98
C ALA A 80 -17.14 -6.10 -33.35
N ASN A 81 -17.03 -5.24 -34.37
CA ASN A 81 -17.41 -5.60 -35.72
C ASN A 81 -16.37 -6.64 -36.18
N THR A 82 -16.63 -7.88 -35.81
CA THR A 82 -15.76 -9.06 -35.99
C THR A 82 -15.63 -9.40 -37.48
N ASP A 83 -16.35 -8.66 -38.33
CA ASP A 83 -16.37 -8.73 -39.78
C ASP A 83 -15.46 -7.70 -40.47
N ASP A 84 -14.49 -7.05 -39.79
CA ASP A 84 -13.41 -6.32 -40.49
C ASP A 84 -12.43 -7.31 -41.12
N PRO A 85 -12.44 -7.52 -42.46
CA PRO A 85 -11.59 -8.51 -43.11
C PRO A 85 -10.11 -8.08 -43.18
N THR A 86 -9.78 -6.86 -42.72
CA THR A 86 -8.42 -6.32 -42.72
C THR A 86 -7.69 -6.49 -41.38
N ALA A 87 -8.43 -6.81 -40.31
CA ALA A 87 -7.87 -7.10 -38.99
C ALA A 87 -7.67 -8.61 -38.79
N PHE A 88 -6.61 -8.99 -38.05
CA PHE A 88 -6.48 -10.37 -37.61
C PHE A 88 -7.60 -10.69 -36.61
N PRO A 89 -8.30 -11.83 -36.74
CA PRO A 89 -9.27 -12.25 -35.75
C PRO A 89 -8.54 -12.50 -34.43
N PHE A 90 -9.05 -11.95 -33.34
CA PHE A 90 -8.58 -12.24 -32.00
C PHE A 90 -9.59 -13.12 -31.27
N ASP A 91 -9.08 -14.03 -30.45
CA ASP A 91 -9.93 -14.81 -29.56
C ASP A 91 -10.47 -13.90 -28.45
N ALA A 92 -11.76 -14.01 -28.17
CA ALA A 92 -12.39 -13.27 -27.08
C ALA A 92 -11.82 -13.75 -25.73
N THR A 93 -11.35 -12.82 -24.91
CA THR A 93 -10.90 -13.13 -23.55
C THR A 93 -12.09 -13.07 -22.59
N GLU A 94 -12.37 -14.18 -21.90
CA GLU A 94 -13.41 -14.26 -20.87
C GLU A 94 -12.85 -13.79 -19.52
N LYS A 95 -13.45 -12.73 -18.95
CA LYS A 95 -13.16 -12.28 -17.59
C LYS A 95 -13.95 -13.13 -16.59
N LYS A 96 -13.28 -13.77 -15.65
CA LYS A 96 -13.89 -14.47 -14.50
C LYS A 96 -13.61 -13.67 -13.24
N THR A 97 -14.65 -13.32 -12.49
CA THR A 97 -14.53 -12.62 -11.21
C THR A 97 -14.74 -13.62 -10.06
N VAL A 98 -13.93 -13.51 -9.02
CA VAL A 98 -14.03 -14.31 -7.80
C VAL A 98 -14.25 -13.35 -6.64
N TYR A 99 -15.25 -13.64 -5.80
CA TYR A 99 -15.52 -12.84 -4.62
C TYR A 99 -14.72 -13.40 -3.44
N VAL A 100 -13.80 -12.59 -2.93
CA VAL A 100 -12.96 -12.89 -1.77
C VAL A 100 -13.29 -11.88 -0.68
N ARG A 101 -13.14 -12.26 0.59
CA ARG A 101 -13.33 -11.32 1.70
C ARG A 101 -12.25 -10.23 1.65
N PRO A 102 -12.58 -8.97 1.99
CA PRO A 102 -11.61 -7.87 1.90
C PRO A 102 -10.40 -8.08 2.82
N GLU A 103 -10.58 -8.68 3.99
CA GLU A 103 -9.48 -9.02 4.90
C GLU A 103 -8.48 -9.98 4.25
N THR A 104 -8.95 -11.07 3.65
CA THR A 104 -8.10 -12.06 2.96
C THR A 104 -7.38 -11.46 1.75
N LEU A 105 -8.01 -10.49 1.07
CA LEU A 105 -7.37 -9.80 -0.05
C LEU A 105 -6.23 -8.90 0.42
N ALA A 106 -6.42 -8.18 1.52
CA ALA A 106 -5.37 -7.34 2.10
C ALA A 106 -4.15 -8.16 2.52
N ASP A 107 -4.37 -9.30 3.19
CA ASP A 107 -3.28 -10.21 3.58
C ASP A 107 -2.52 -10.76 2.36
N LEU A 108 -3.22 -11.04 1.26
CA LEU A 108 -2.62 -11.49 0.01
C LEU A 108 -1.80 -10.38 -0.66
N ASP A 109 -2.25 -9.13 -0.61
CA ASP A 109 -1.53 -7.98 -1.17
C ASP A 109 -0.25 -7.69 -0.38
N ASP A 110 -0.29 -7.81 0.95
CA ASP A 110 0.91 -7.73 1.80
C ASP A 110 1.88 -8.86 1.49
N ALA A 111 1.40 -10.10 1.37
CA ALA A 111 2.22 -11.24 0.98
C ALA A 111 2.83 -11.06 -0.42
N ARG A 112 2.09 -10.48 -1.36
CA ARG A 112 2.58 -10.15 -2.70
C ARG A 112 3.72 -9.13 -2.63
N ALA A 113 3.57 -8.06 -1.83
CA ALA A 113 4.63 -7.06 -1.67
C ALA A 113 5.93 -7.69 -1.11
N LEU A 114 5.81 -8.62 -0.16
CA LEU A 114 6.95 -9.38 0.37
C LEU A 114 7.59 -10.27 -0.70
N ILE A 115 6.79 -10.97 -1.50
CA ILE A 115 7.29 -11.80 -2.61
C ILE A 115 8.00 -10.93 -3.66
N ASP A 116 7.45 -9.77 -4.01
CA ASP A 116 8.09 -8.82 -4.93
C ASP A 116 9.45 -8.36 -4.39
N ALA A 117 9.51 -8.00 -3.10
CA ALA A 117 10.77 -7.62 -2.46
C ALA A 117 11.81 -8.76 -2.49
N GLN A 118 11.38 -10.00 -2.22
CA GLN A 118 12.23 -11.18 -2.27
C GLN A 118 12.73 -11.44 -3.71
N LEU A 119 11.84 -11.39 -4.70
CA LEU A 119 12.17 -11.56 -6.11
C LEU A 119 13.17 -10.51 -6.60
N ARG A 120 13.01 -9.25 -6.15
CA ARG A 120 13.92 -8.16 -6.52
C ARG A 120 15.28 -8.23 -5.81
N THR A 121 15.38 -8.94 -4.69
CA THR A 121 16.61 -9.10 -3.91
C THR A 121 17.39 -10.35 -4.31
N ASP A 122 16.71 -11.49 -4.42
CA ASP A 122 17.35 -12.80 -4.58
C ASP A 122 17.42 -13.27 -6.04
N HIS A 123 16.48 -12.81 -6.87
CA HIS A 123 16.30 -13.33 -8.22
C HIS A 123 16.47 -12.26 -9.32
N ASP A 124 16.71 -11.00 -8.94
CA ASP A 124 16.79 -9.82 -9.83
C ASP A 124 15.58 -9.70 -10.79
N VAL A 125 14.42 -10.22 -10.37
CA VAL A 125 13.17 -10.08 -11.10
C VAL A 125 12.53 -8.77 -10.67
N ARG A 126 12.11 -7.96 -11.65
CA ARG A 126 11.44 -6.67 -11.47
C ARG A 126 10.08 -6.70 -12.16
N ASP A 127 9.21 -5.77 -11.78
CA ASP A 127 7.94 -5.49 -12.46
C ASP A 127 7.02 -6.72 -12.59
N LEU A 128 6.80 -7.45 -11.49
CA LEU A 128 5.93 -8.62 -11.48
C LEU A 128 4.50 -8.23 -11.82
N THR A 129 3.99 -8.74 -12.95
CA THR A 129 2.61 -8.46 -13.35
C THR A 129 1.63 -9.23 -12.46
N GLY A 130 0.46 -8.63 -12.20
CA GLY A 130 -0.59 -9.32 -11.44
C GLY A 130 -0.98 -10.66 -12.08
N ARG A 131 -0.98 -10.73 -13.42
CA ARG A 131 -1.27 -11.98 -14.15
C ARG A 131 -0.29 -13.09 -13.83
N GLU A 132 1.01 -12.81 -13.81
CA GLU A 132 2.04 -13.81 -13.52
C GLU A 132 1.95 -14.29 -12.08
N PHE A 133 1.75 -13.35 -11.14
CA PHE A 133 1.55 -13.68 -9.74
C PHE A 133 0.33 -14.60 -9.54
N TYR A 134 -0.85 -14.19 -10.01
CA TYR A 134 -2.07 -14.98 -9.81
C TYR A 134 -2.02 -16.32 -10.57
N ASP A 135 -1.43 -16.37 -11.77
CA ASP A 135 -1.24 -17.64 -12.50
C ASP A 135 -0.33 -18.61 -11.71
N ALA A 136 0.74 -18.11 -11.11
CA ALA A 136 1.62 -18.92 -10.27
C ALA A 136 0.90 -19.41 -9.01
N VAL A 137 0.15 -18.55 -8.32
CA VAL A 137 -0.64 -18.91 -7.13
C VAL A 137 -1.70 -19.95 -7.47
N PHE A 138 -2.47 -19.77 -8.53
CA PHE A 138 -3.47 -20.76 -8.94
C PHE A 138 -2.85 -22.08 -9.40
N ARG A 139 -1.68 -22.04 -10.06
CA ARG A 139 -0.95 -23.25 -10.42
C ARG A 139 -0.42 -23.97 -9.19
N LEU A 140 0.03 -23.25 -8.16
CA LEU A 140 0.45 -23.82 -6.88
C LEU A 140 -0.72 -24.48 -6.15
N ALA A 141 -1.85 -23.77 -6.01
CA ALA A 141 -3.06 -24.30 -5.39
C ALA A 141 -3.62 -25.53 -6.13
N ALA A 142 -3.51 -25.58 -7.46
CA ALA A 142 -3.90 -26.75 -8.23
C ALA A 142 -2.92 -27.93 -8.09
N ALA A 143 -1.65 -27.66 -7.78
CA ALA A 143 -0.64 -28.69 -7.57
C ALA A 143 -0.69 -29.30 -6.16
N ASP A 144 -1.08 -28.51 -5.16
CA ASP A 144 -1.26 -28.94 -3.77
C ASP A 144 -2.72 -28.83 -3.33
N THR A 145 -3.53 -29.79 -3.77
CA THR A 145 -4.95 -29.82 -3.38
C THR A 145 -5.17 -30.19 -1.91
N GLU A 146 -4.19 -30.83 -1.26
CA GLU A 146 -4.30 -31.21 0.15
C GLU A 146 -4.21 -29.96 1.03
N GLY A 147 -3.21 -29.11 0.81
CA GLY A 147 -3.10 -27.83 1.51
C GLY A 147 -4.34 -26.94 1.33
N VAL A 148 -4.94 -26.93 0.13
CA VAL A 148 -6.19 -26.19 -0.12
C VAL A 148 -7.37 -26.79 0.66
N ILE A 149 -7.45 -28.11 0.81
CA ILE A 149 -8.52 -28.77 1.59
C ILE A 149 -8.37 -28.40 3.07
N ASP A 150 -7.15 -28.43 3.60
CA ASP A 150 -6.87 -28.10 5.00
C ASP A 150 -7.29 -26.65 5.31
N GLU A 151 -6.91 -25.70 4.46
CA GLU A 151 -7.30 -24.29 4.57
C GLU A 151 -8.83 -24.10 4.55
N ILE A 152 -9.54 -24.84 3.67
CA ILE A 152 -11.01 -24.77 3.58
C ILE A 152 -11.68 -25.33 4.85
N LEU A 153 -11.13 -26.40 5.42
CA LEU A 153 -11.67 -26.99 6.65
C LEU A 153 -11.44 -26.05 7.83
N GLU A 154 -10.25 -25.46 7.96
CA GLU A 154 -9.93 -24.47 8.97
C GLU A 154 -10.87 -23.26 8.90
N ALA A 155 -11.03 -22.66 7.71
CA ALA A 155 -11.92 -21.52 7.48
C ALA A 155 -13.41 -21.82 7.75
N ARG A 156 -13.80 -23.10 7.83
CA ARG A 156 -15.17 -23.52 8.13
C ARG A 156 -15.42 -23.72 9.64
N GLU A 157 -14.37 -23.94 10.40
CA GLU A 157 -14.41 -24.09 11.85
C GLU A 157 -14.36 -22.74 12.57
N GLU A 158 -14.02 -21.66 11.85
CA GLU A 158 -14.06 -20.26 12.30
C GLU A 158 -15.48 -19.67 12.44
#